data_AF-A0A3N6NUP8-F1
#
_entry.id   AF-A0A3N6NUP8-F1
#
_cell.length_a   1.000
_cell.length_b   1.000
_cell.length_c   1.000
_cell.angle_alpha   90.00
_cell.angle_beta   90.00
_cell.angle_gamma   90.00
#
_symmetry.space_group_name_H-M   'P 1'
#
loop_
_entity.id
_entity.type
_entity.pdbx_description
1 polymer ?
#
loop_
_entity_poly.entity_id
_entity_poly.type
_entity_poly.pdbx_seq_one_letter_code
_entity_poly.pdbx_strand_id
1 'polypeptide(L)' 'FHAVVIQGQPQYQVTSETDLKTLVPGSYFTLKEESVHQVSSKATEESIIYIRTNGKFDVIPA' A
#
# COMPACT_ATOMS: atom_id res chain seq x y z
N PHE A 1 -3.47 9.98 -3.62
CA PHE A 1 -3.05 9.80 -2.22
C PHE A 1 -1.54 9.58 -2.18
N HIS A 2 -0.92 9.89 -1.06
CA HIS A 2 0.47 9.55 -0.75
C HIS A 2 0.45 8.55 0.40
N ALA A 3 1.05 7.38 0.21
CA ALA A 3 1.15 6.34 1.23
C ALA A 3 2.62 6.09 1.57
N VAL A 4 2.94 6.00 2.86
CA VAL A 4 4.30 5.75 3.37
C VAL A 4 4.25 4.60 4.37
N VAL A 5 5.17 3.64 4.23
CA VAL A 5 5.35 2.55 5.20
C VAL A 5 6.11 3.08 6.41
N ILE A 6 5.46 3.04 7.58
CA ILE A 6 6.03 3.45 8.87
C ILE A 6 6.68 2.25 9.57
N GLN A 7 6.05 1.07 9.48
CA GLN A 7 6.51 -0.16 10.11
C GLN A 7 6.13 -1.38 9.25
N GLY A 8 6.89 -2.46 9.38
CA GLY A 8 6.62 -3.74 8.73
C GLY A 8 7.22 -3.84 7.34
N GLN A 9 6.90 -4.93 6.64
CA GLN A 9 7.36 -5.20 5.28
C GLN A 9 6.21 -5.67 4.38
N PRO A 10 5.19 -4.83 4.13
CA PRO A 10 4.03 -5.25 3.36
C PRO A 10 4.41 -5.53 1.90
N GLN A 11 3.70 -6.50 1.31
CA GLN A 11 3.71 -6.72 -0.12
C GLN A 11 2.73 -5.76 -0.79
N TYR A 12 3.15 -5.20 -1.93
CA TYR A 12 2.42 -4.19 -2.67
C TYR A 12 2.37 -4.56 -4.15
N GLN A 13 1.17 -4.45 -4.73
CA GLN A 13 0.93 -4.64 -6.15
C GLN A 13 -0.13 -3.66 -6.64
N VAL A 14 0.04 -3.16 -7.86
CA VAL A 14 -1.03 -2.46 -8.59
C VAL A 14 -1.72 -3.48 -9.47
N THR A 15 -3.06 -3.55 -9.48
CA THR A 15 -3.79 -4.60 -10.21
C THR A 15 -3.48 -4.65 -11.73
N SER A 16 -3.06 -3.52 -12.32
CA SER A 16 -2.62 -3.44 -13.72
C SER A 16 -1.16 -3.89 -13.96
N GLU A 17 -0.38 -4.13 -12.90
CA GLU A 17 1.02 -4.55 -12.95
C GLU A 17 1.17 -5.98 -12.43
N THR A 18 2.07 -6.77 -13.02
CA THR A 18 2.41 -8.12 -12.54
C THR A 18 3.49 -8.12 -11.46
N ASP A 19 4.07 -6.96 -11.16
CA ASP A 19 5.24 -6.85 -10.30
C ASP A 19 4.83 -6.71 -8.82
N LEU A 20 5.20 -7.72 -8.02
CA LEU A 20 4.96 -7.76 -6.59
C LEU A 20 6.16 -7.18 -5.85
N LYS A 21 5.96 -6.06 -5.16
CA LYS A 21 7.03 -5.31 -4.48
C LYS A 21 6.94 -5.52 -2.99
N THR A 22 8.07 -5.81 -2.34
CA THR A 22 8.16 -5.76 -0.87
C THR A 22 8.57 -4.34 -0.46
N LEU A 23 7.74 -3.67 0.33
CA LEU A 23 8.01 -2.32 0.79
C LEU A 23 8.67 -2.36 2.17
N VAL A 24 9.76 -1.64 2.37
CA VAL A 24 10.42 -1.48 3.67
C VAL A 24 10.03 -0.15 4.31
N PRO A 25 10.23 0.07 5.63
CA PRO A 25 9.98 1.37 6.25
C PRO A 25 10.67 2.51 5.51
N GLY A 26 9.92 3.60 5.27
CA GLY A 26 10.35 4.73 4.44
C GLY A 26 10.02 4.59 2.94
N SER A 27 9.63 3.41 2.46
CA SER A 27 9.09 3.25 1.11
C SER A 27 7.76 4.00 0.97
N TYR A 28 7.49 4.51 -0.23
CA TYR A 28 6.24 5.21 -0.51
C TYR A 28 5.63 4.75 -1.84
N PHE A 29 4.31 4.84 -1.94
CA PHE A 29 3.58 4.64 -3.18
C PHE A 29 2.48 5.68 -3.33
N THR A 30 2.07 5.92 -4.57
CA THR A 30 1.12 6.96 -4.97
C THR A 30 0.28 6.48 -6.15
N LEU A 31 -0.83 7.16 -6.42
CA LEU A 31 -1.61 6.92 -7.63
C LEU A 31 -0.80 7.23 -8.89
N LYS A 32 -0.96 6.34 -9.87
CA LYS A 32 -0.95 6.67 -11.30
C LYS A 32 -2.32 6.25 -11.83
N GLU A 33 -3.15 7.21 -12.22
CA GLU A 33 -4.49 6.99 -12.83
C GLU A 33 -5.48 6.15 -11.99
N GLU A 34 -6.65 5.81 -12.52
CA GLU A 34 -7.69 5.00 -11.84
C GLU A 34 -7.23 3.56 -11.61
N SER A 35 -6.38 3.36 -10.60
CA SER A 35 -5.75 2.08 -10.27
C SER A 35 -6.16 1.57 -8.90
N VAL A 36 -6.36 0.24 -8.79
CA VAL A 36 -6.54 -0.46 -7.51
C VAL A 36 -5.18 -0.88 -6.97
N HIS A 37 -4.90 -0.49 -5.73
CA HIS A 37 -3.66 -0.82 -5.02
C HIS A 37 -3.94 -1.93 -4.00
N GLN A 38 -3.30 -3.08 -4.17
CA GLN A 38 -3.39 -4.20 -3.23
C GLN A 38 -2.20 -4.16 -2.28
N VAL A 39 -2.50 -4.29 -1.00
CA VAL A 39 -1.51 -4.32 0.07
C VAL A 39 -1.81 -5.51 0.96
N SER A 40 -0.80 -6.35 1.22
CA SER A 40 -0.91 -7.48 2.13
C SER A 40 0.28 -7.51 3.09
N SER A 41 0.05 -8.07 4.28
CA SER A 41 1.11 -8.38 5.25
C SER A 41 1.07 -9.86 5.57
N LYS A 42 2.19 -10.42 6.01
CA LYS A 42 2.19 -11.79 6.53
C LYS A 42 1.33 -11.83 7.80
N ALA A 43 0.64 -12.95 8.04
CA ALA A 43 -0.28 -13.10 9.16
C ALA A 43 0.35 -12.86 10.55
N THR A 44 1.68 -13.01 10.67
CA THR A 44 2.43 -12.85 11.93
C THR A 44 3.13 -11.49 12.06
N GLU A 45 3.05 -10.63 11.04
CA GLU A 45 3.80 -9.37 10.99
C GLU A 45 2.84 -8.20 10.78
N GLU A 46 2.83 -7.27 11.73
CA GLU A 46 2.08 -6.02 11.62
C GLU A 46 2.81 -5.03 10.70
N SER A 47 2.05 -4.39 9.80
CA SER A 47 2.53 -3.26 9.01
C SER A 47 1.70 -2.02 9.30
N ILE A 48 2.37 -0.88 9.46
CA ILE A 48 1.73 0.42 9.68
C ILE A 48 2.00 1.29 8.45
N ILE A 49 0.93 1.80 7.84
CA ILE A 49 1.00 2.65 6.65
C ILE A 49 0.27 3.95 6.93
N TYR A 50 0.96 5.07 6.73
CA TYR A 50 0.36 6.40 6.77
C TYR A 50 -0.14 6.78 5.38
N ILE A 51 -1.42 7.16 5.26
CA ILE A 51 -2.03 7.59 4.00
C ILE A 51 -2.52 9.03 4.14
N ARG A 52 -2.03 9.91 3.28
CA ARG A 52 -2.52 11.29 3.12
C ARG A 52 -3.23 11.43 1.77
N THR A 53 -4.45 11.94 1.80
CA THR A 53 -5.20 12.31 0.59
C THR A 53 -6.05 13.55 0.84
N ASN A 54 -6.31 14.32 -0.21
CA ASN A 54 -7.25 15.44 -0.17
C ASN A 54 -8.69 15.00 -0.49
N GLY A 55 -8.87 13.77 -1.01
CA GLY A 55 -10.16 13.17 -1.33
C GLY A 55 -10.56 12.10 -0.31
N LYS A 56 -11.75 11.53 -0.47
CA LYS A 56 -12.20 10.37 0.31
C LYS A 56 -11.51 9.10 -0.20
N PHE A 57 -11.37 8.10 0.66
CA PHE A 57 -10.92 6.77 0.30
C PHE A 57 -11.66 5.74 1.14
N ASP A 58 -11.83 4.55 0.58
CA ASP A 58 -12.41 3.40 1.27
C ASP A 58 -11.32 2.37 1.55
N VAL A 59 -11.33 1.81 2.75
CA VAL A 59 -10.50 0.66 3.11
C VAL A 59 -11.41 -0.56 3.09
N ILE A 60 -11.25 -1.39 2.05
CA ILE A 60 -12.06 -2.59 1.85
C ILE A 60 -11.22 -3.79 2.29
N PRO A 61 -11.60 -4.50 3.37
CA PRO A 61 -10.98 -5.76 3.73
C PRO A 61 -11.15 -6.79 2.61
N ALA A 62 -10.13 -7.62 2.39
CA ALA A 62 -10.22 -8.78 1.50
C ALA A 62 -10.97 -9.94 2.17
#